data_AF-A0A8J2WJ79-F1
#
_entry.id   AF-A0A8J2WJ79-F1
#
_cell.length_a   1.000
_cell.length_b   1.000
_cell.length_c   1.000
_cell.angle_alpha   90.00
_cell.angle_beta   90.00
_cell.angle_gamma   90.00
#
_symmetry.space_group_name_H-M   'P 1'
#
loop_
_entity.id
_entity.type
_entity.pdbx_description
1 polymer ?
#
loop_
_entity_poly.entity_id
_entity_poly.type
_entity_poly.pdbx_seq_one_letter_code
_entity_poly.pdbx_strand_id
1 'polypeptide(L)'
;MDPNIIWYEPTDVNKASKPLKLVGSRSAIAYTSPNLSELKKMVDFLQPELLDIIRHVNLNQTIEEIQEPLAKSCIPLLDTMQCIMITLGRLGMMIVRRGTKTDKLALAPWQHQSYEEITSTYYSASAVDRIVSVSGAGDWYFGCWIYHWDN
;
A
#
# COMPACT_ATOMS: atom_id res chain seq x y z
N MET A 1 -17.15 -4.52 -21.02
CA MET A 1 -17.38 -4.61 -19.57
C MET A 1 -16.27 -3.82 -18.95
N ASP A 2 -16.59 -2.82 -18.13
CA ASP A 2 -15.54 -2.17 -17.36
C ASP A 2 -14.87 -3.22 -16.47
N PRO A 3 -13.53 -3.31 -16.47
CA PRO A 3 -12.84 -4.13 -15.50
C PRO A 3 -13.30 -3.74 -14.08
N ASN A 4 -13.84 -4.69 -13.32
CA ASN A 4 -14.12 -4.46 -11.90
C ASN A 4 -12.78 -4.30 -11.17
N ILE A 5 -12.36 -3.06 -10.96
CA ILE A 5 -11.20 -2.71 -10.15
C ILE A 5 -11.55 -2.99 -8.69
N ILE A 6 -10.82 -3.90 -8.05
CA ILE A 6 -11.04 -4.20 -6.63
C ILE A 6 -9.97 -3.50 -5.80
N TRP A 7 -10.45 -2.71 -4.84
CA TRP A 7 -9.64 -2.17 -3.77
C TRP A 7 -9.83 -2.99 -2.50
N TYR A 8 -8.73 -3.28 -1.80
CA TYR A 8 -8.77 -3.95 -0.51
C TYR A 8 -8.23 -3.05 0.62
N GLU A 9 -9.11 -2.63 1.52
CA GLU A 9 -8.72 -1.92 2.74
C GLU A 9 -8.53 -2.91 3.91
N PRO A 10 -7.29 -3.13 4.39
CA PRO A 10 -7.05 -3.92 5.57
C PRO A 10 -7.53 -3.15 6.80
N THR A 11 -8.62 -3.61 7.42
CA THR A 11 -9.18 -2.97 8.64
C THR A 11 -8.62 -3.53 9.94
N ASP A 12 -7.84 -4.61 9.85
CA ASP A 12 -7.29 -5.34 10.99
C ASP A 12 -6.06 -6.14 10.57
N VAL A 13 -5.01 -6.10 11.39
CA VAL A 13 -3.73 -6.80 11.13
C VAL A 13 -3.92 -8.29 10.87
N ASN A 14 -4.80 -8.98 11.60
CA ASN A 14 -5.06 -10.41 11.43
C ASN A 14 -5.83 -10.71 10.13
N LYS A 15 -6.53 -9.71 9.59
CA LYS A 15 -7.24 -9.81 8.32
C LYS A 15 -6.37 -9.38 7.15
N ALA A 16 -5.31 -8.62 7.36
CA ALA A 16 -4.49 -8.02 6.30
C ALA A 16 -4.03 -9.01 5.22
N SER A 17 -3.60 -10.22 5.60
CA SER A 17 -3.15 -11.24 4.64
C SER A 17 -4.25 -12.10 4.04
N LYS A 18 -5.54 -11.88 4.36
CA LYS A 18 -6.66 -12.68 3.85
C LYS A 18 -6.67 -12.80 2.33
N PRO A 19 -6.49 -11.71 1.55
CA PRO A 19 -6.55 -11.85 0.10
C PRO A 19 -5.37 -12.58 -0.50
N LEU A 20 -4.24 -12.67 0.21
CA LEU A 20 -3.05 -13.39 -0.24
C LEU A 20 -3.19 -14.91 -0.03
N LYS A 21 -4.06 -15.33 0.90
CA LYS A 21 -4.36 -16.73 1.23
C LYS A 21 -5.26 -17.42 0.22
N LEU A 22 -6.10 -16.67 -0.47
CA LEU A 22 -7.08 -17.22 -1.39
C LEU A 22 -6.40 -17.52 -2.74
N VAL A 23 -6.58 -18.75 -3.24
CA VAL A 23 -6.08 -19.15 -4.56
C VAL A 23 -6.96 -18.47 -5.62
N GLY A 24 -6.36 -17.70 -6.52
CA GLY A 24 -7.06 -16.98 -7.60
C GLY A 24 -7.53 -15.55 -7.27
N SER A 25 -7.49 -15.11 -6.01
CA SER A 25 -7.78 -13.71 -5.63
C SER A 25 -6.58 -12.76 -5.84
N ARG A 26 -5.37 -13.32 -5.96
CA ARG A 26 -4.11 -12.59 -6.13
C ARG A 26 -4.04 -11.75 -7.41
N SER A 27 -4.93 -11.94 -8.36
CA SER A 27 -5.02 -11.09 -9.57
C SER A 27 -6.26 -10.21 -9.58
N ALA A 28 -7.19 -10.41 -8.64
CA ALA A 28 -8.46 -9.69 -8.60
C ALA A 28 -8.31 -8.32 -7.92
N ILE A 29 -7.40 -8.19 -6.96
CA ILE A 29 -7.13 -6.93 -6.26
C ILE A 29 -6.13 -6.11 -7.07
N ALA A 30 -6.55 -4.89 -7.43
CA ALA A 30 -5.67 -3.94 -8.08
C ALA A 30 -4.95 -3.06 -7.04
N TYR A 31 -5.64 -2.72 -5.94
CA TYR A 31 -5.16 -1.74 -4.96
C TYR A 31 -5.35 -2.20 -3.51
N THR A 32 -4.48 -1.72 -2.62
CA THR A 32 -4.66 -1.87 -1.17
C THR A 32 -4.09 -0.69 -0.40
N SER A 33 -4.61 -0.41 0.79
CA SER A 33 -4.14 0.70 1.64
C SER A 33 -3.81 0.33 3.09
N PRO A 34 -2.87 -0.61 3.32
CA PRO A 34 -2.48 -1.02 4.66
C PRO A 34 -1.87 0.14 5.46
N ASN A 35 -2.04 0.13 6.78
CA ASN A 35 -1.10 0.79 7.67
C ASN A 35 0.21 -0.01 7.82
N LEU A 36 1.21 0.57 8.48
CA LEU A 36 2.52 -0.09 8.68
C LEU A 36 2.42 -1.49 9.33
N SER A 37 1.52 -1.66 10.31
CA SER A 37 1.37 -2.93 11.03
C SER A 37 0.74 -4.02 10.15
N GLU A 38 -0.26 -3.66 9.36
CA GLU A 38 -0.89 -4.55 8.37
C GLU A 38 0.08 -4.93 7.27
N LEU A 39 0.85 -3.95 6.74
CA LEU A 39 1.87 -4.20 5.73
C LEU A 39 2.89 -5.22 6.22
N LYS A 40 3.43 -5.06 7.44
CA LYS A 40 4.35 -6.04 8.04
C LYS A 40 3.73 -7.44 8.08
N LYS A 41 2.44 -7.55 8.36
CA LYS A 41 1.75 -8.84 8.41
C LYS A 41 1.53 -9.46 7.03
N MET A 42 1.30 -8.63 6.02
CA MET A 42 1.22 -9.06 4.62
C MET A 42 2.57 -9.56 4.12
N VAL A 43 3.66 -8.85 4.43
CA VAL A 43 5.04 -9.23 4.09
C VAL A 43 5.44 -10.53 4.79
N ASP A 44 5.21 -10.64 6.11
CA ASP A 44 5.42 -11.86 6.90
C ASP A 44 4.72 -13.08 6.28
N PHE A 45 3.52 -12.88 5.74
CA PHE A 45 2.77 -13.98 5.11
C PHE A 45 3.32 -14.36 3.72
N LEU A 46 3.68 -13.39 2.89
CA LEU A 46 4.05 -13.64 1.50
C LEU A 46 5.52 -14.02 1.33
N GLN A 47 6.41 -13.34 2.07
CA GLN A 47 7.85 -13.53 2.00
C GLN A 47 8.50 -13.27 3.38
N PRO A 48 8.41 -14.24 4.31
CA PRO A 48 8.95 -14.14 5.67
C PRO A 48 10.42 -13.67 5.74
N GLU A 49 11.20 -13.93 4.71
CA GLU A 49 12.62 -13.64 4.59
C GLU A 49 12.87 -12.13 4.45
N LEU A 50 11.91 -11.38 3.92
CA LEU A 50 11.96 -9.91 3.88
C LEU A 50 11.44 -9.28 5.17
N LEU A 51 10.91 -10.07 6.11
CA LEU A 51 10.44 -9.54 7.38
C LEU A 51 11.58 -8.85 8.13
N ASP A 52 12.80 -9.37 8.08
CA ASP A 52 13.93 -8.75 8.77
C ASP A 52 14.25 -7.33 8.26
N ILE A 53 13.94 -7.03 6.99
CA ILE A 53 14.10 -5.70 6.40
C ILE A 53 13.09 -4.70 6.99
N ILE A 54 11.82 -5.10 7.12
CA ILE A 54 10.73 -4.22 7.58
C ILE A 54 10.45 -4.31 9.08
N ARG A 55 10.95 -5.34 9.78
CA ARG A 55 10.65 -5.59 11.21
C ARG A 55 11.03 -4.40 12.06
N HIS A 56 12.18 -3.81 11.81
CA HIS A 56 12.73 -2.68 12.56
C HIS A 56 12.10 -1.33 12.19
N VAL A 57 11.44 -1.25 11.03
CA VAL A 57 10.77 -0.02 10.57
C VAL A 57 9.65 0.36 11.54
N ASN A 58 9.65 1.59 12.04
CA ASN A 58 8.62 2.10 12.93
C ASN A 58 8.40 3.59 12.75
N LEU A 59 7.28 4.11 13.26
CA LEU A 59 6.88 5.51 13.03
C LEU A 59 7.72 6.55 13.78
N ASN A 60 8.67 6.14 14.65
CA ASN A 60 9.59 7.06 15.34
C ASN A 60 10.83 7.40 14.52
N GLN A 61 11.06 6.71 13.41
CA GLN A 61 12.13 6.97 12.46
C GLN A 61 11.75 8.09 11.48
N THR A 62 12.73 8.65 10.78
CA THR A 62 12.48 9.61 9.71
C THR A 62 12.00 8.91 8.44
N ILE A 63 11.42 9.66 7.50
CA ILE A 63 10.95 9.07 6.24
C ILE A 63 12.12 8.52 5.41
N GLU A 64 13.26 9.21 5.42
CA GLU A 64 14.48 8.82 4.71
C GLU A 64 15.01 7.46 5.20
N GLU A 65 14.86 7.17 6.49
CA GLU A 65 15.29 5.89 7.10
C GLU A 65 14.38 4.72 6.71
N ILE A 66 13.10 4.98 6.44
CA ILE A 66 12.09 3.91 6.26
C ILE A 66 11.64 3.74 4.81
N GLN A 67 11.83 4.74 3.94
CA GLN A 67 11.29 4.73 2.57
C GLN A 67 11.84 3.56 1.74
N GLU A 68 13.16 3.38 1.71
CA GLU A 68 13.78 2.30 0.93
C GLU A 68 13.42 0.90 1.46
N PRO A 69 13.52 0.60 2.79
CA PRO A 69 13.06 -0.67 3.34
C PRO A 69 11.60 -0.98 3.01
N LEU A 70 10.70 0.01 3.16
CA LEU A 70 9.28 -0.16 2.86
C LEU A 70 9.04 -0.44 1.39
N ALA A 71 9.69 0.29 0.49
CA ALA A 71 9.56 0.09 -0.95
C ALA A 71 10.03 -1.32 -1.35
N LYS A 72 11.18 -1.77 -0.83
CA LYS A 72 11.71 -3.12 -1.07
C LYS A 72 10.76 -4.22 -0.60
N SER A 73 10.17 -4.07 0.58
CA SER A 73 9.22 -5.05 1.12
C SER A 73 7.89 -5.09 0.35
N CYS A 74 7.55 -4.05 -0.41
CA CYS A 74 6.36 -4.02 -1.24
C CYS A 74 6.51 -4.75 -2.58
N ILE A 75 7.74 -4.93 -3.07
CA ILE A 75 8.01 -5.52 -4.39
C ILE A 75 7.31 -6.87 -4.59
N PRO A 76 7.37 -7.84 -3.66
CA PRO A 76 6.71 -9.13 -3.86
C PRO A 76 5.18 -9.03 -3.77
N LEU A 77 4.68 -8.09 -2.95
CA LEU A 77 3.24 -7.84 -2.86
C LEU A 77 2.70 -7.31 -4.20
N LEU A 78 3.50 -6.56 -4.97
CA LEU A 78 3.16 -6.09 -6.32
C LEU A 78 3.10 -7.20 -7.40
N ASP A 79 3.39 -8.45 -7.04
CA ASP A 79 3.06 -9.62 -7.87
C ASP A 79 1.63 -10.11 -7.65
N THR A 80 0.91 -9.50 -6.70
CA THR A 80 -0.47 -9.85 -6.35
C THR A 80 -1.43 -8.65 -6.37
N MET A 81 -0.91 -7.48 -6.72
CA MET A 81 -1.67 -6.22 -6.84
C MET A 81 -0.83 -5.21 -7.61
N GLN A 82 -1.44 -4.13 -8.10
CA GLN A 82 -0.74 -3.12 -8.91
C GLN A 82 -0.18 -1.96 -8.08
N CYS A 83 -0.84 -1.64 -6.96
CA CYS A 83 -0.51 -0.46 -6.17
C CYS A 83 -0.82 -0.68 -4.69
N ILE A 84 0.08 -0.19 -3.84
CA ILE A 84 0.03 -0.31 -2.39
C ILE A 84 0.17 1.09 -1.80
N MET A 85 -0.83 1.53 -1.04
CA MET A 85 -0.90 2.86 -0.44
C MET A 85 -0.76 2.77 1.07
N ILE A 86 0.46 2.92 1.54
CA ILE A 86 0.83 2.66 2.93
C ILE A 86 0.54 3.90 3.77
N THR A 87 -0.34 3.77 4.76
CA THR A 87 -0.57 4.84 5.74
C THR A 87 0.47 4.78 6.86
N LEU A 88 1.16 5.90 7.09
CA LEU A 88 2.27 6.04 8.04
C LEU A 88 1.93 7.00 9.19
N GLY A 89 0.63 7.22 9.44
CA GLY A 89 0.14 8.11 10.50
C GLY A 89 0.71 9.53 10.36
N ARG A 90 1.40 10.01 11.40
CA ARG A 90 2.00 11.36 11.42
C ARG A 90 3.08 11.59 10.37
N LEU A 91 3.67 10.53 9.81
CA LEU A 91 4.64 10.66 8.74
C LEU A 91 3.94 10.89 7.39
N GLY A 92 2.64 10.63 7.28
CA GLY A 92 1.90 10.77 6.03
C GLY A 92 1.65 9.42 5.36
N MET A 93 1.95 9.34 4.07
CA MET A 93 1.62 8.19 3.23
C MET A 93 2.73 7.91 2.23
N MET A 94 2.91 6.62 1.90
CA MET A 94 3.77 6.21 0.78
C MET A 94 2.99 5.35 -0.20
N ILE A 95 3.13 5.65 -1.49
CA ILE A 95 2.54 4.87 -2.58
C ILE A 95 3.66 4.09 -3.26
N VAL A 96 3.50 2.78 -3.38
CA VAL A 96 4.40 1.90 -4.11
C VAL A 96 3.62 1.19 -5.21
N ARG A 97 4.10 1.29 -6.44
CA ARG A 97 3.40 0.72 -7.60
C ARG A 97 4.35 0.35 -8.73
N ARG A 98 3.83 -0.40 -9.69
CA ARG A 98 4.48 -0.61 -10.99
C ARG A 98 4.25 0.58 -11.92
N GLY A 99 5.17 0.77 -12.86
CA GLY A 99 5.19 1.88 -13.80
C GLY A 99 5.92 3.12 -13.27
N THR A 100 6.17 4.04 -14.19
CA THR A 100 6.81 5.34 -13.96
C THR A 100 5.87 6.30 -13.23
N LYS A 101 6.42 7.35 -12.59
CA LYS A 101 5.61 8.37 -11.88
C LYS A 101 4.58 9.09 -12.77
N THR A 102 4.83 9.15 -14.07
CA THR A 102 3.95 9.79 -15.06
C THR A 102 2.85 8.86 -15.57
N ASP A 103 2.98 7.55 -15.35
CA ASP A 103 1.96 6.59 -15.75
C ASP A 103 0.69 6.80 -14.91
N LYS A 104 -0.46 6.73 -15.58
CA LYS A 104 -1.74 6.64 -14.89
C LYS A 104 -1.79 5.34 -14.08
N LEU A 105 -2.43 5.36 -12.91
CA LEU A 105 -2.73 4.11 -12.20
C LEU A 105 -3.57 3.19 -13.09
N ALA A 106 -3.31 1.89 -12.99
CA ALA A 106 -3.90 0.93 -13.90
C ALA A 106 -5.38 0.71 -13.57
N LEU A 107 -6.24 0.87 -14.59
CA LEU A 107 -7.68 0.70 -14.48
C LEU A 107 -8.14 -0.75 -14.65
N ALA A 108 -7.23 -1.71 -14.67
CA ALA A 108 -7.55 -3.12 -14.91
C ALA A 108 -6.98 -3.99 -13.79
N PRO A 109 -7.54 -5.19 -13.52
CA PRO A 109 -6.93 -6.16 -12.62
C PRO A 109 -5.48 -6.46 -13.00
N TRP A 110 -4.69 -6.88 -12.02
CA TRP A 110 -3.27 -7.15 -12.22
C TRP A 110 -3.04 -8.21 -13.30
N GLN A 111 -2.16 -7.88 -14.25
CA GLN A 111 -1.60 -8.81 -15.23
C GLN A 111 -0.08 -8.80 -15.04
N HIS A 112 0.50 -9.99 -14.89
CA HIS A 112 1.94 -10.12 -14.63
C HIS A 112 2.77 -9.50 -15.76
N GLN A 113 3.48 -8.42 -15.46
CA GLN A 113 4.45 -7.82 -16.36
C GLN A 113 5.82 -7.78 -15.68
N SER A 114 6.73 -8.66 -16.13
CA SER A 114 8.03 -8.91 -15.47
C SER A 114 9.06 -7.79 -15.63
N TYR A 115 8.77 -6.74 -16.41
CA TYR A 115 9.75 -5.72 -16.81
C TYR A 115 9.35 -4.29 -16.40
N GLU A 116 8.27 -4.12 -15.63
CA GLU A 116 7.84 -2.78 -15.23
C GLU A 116 8.72 -2.23 -14.10
N GLU A 117 9.15 -0.98 -14.27
CA GLU A 117 9.80 -0.18 -13.22
C GLU A 117 8.90 -0.11 -11.97
N ILE A 118 9.49 -0.11 -10.78
CA ILE A 118 8.77 0.08 -9.52
C ILE A 118 9.06 1.48 -9.02
N THR A 119 8.01 2.26 -8.78
CA THR A 119 8.12 3.60 -8.22
C THR A 119 7.59 3.65 -6.79
N SER A 120 8.29 4.42 -5.95
CA SER A 120 7.79 4.82 -4.63
C SER A 120 7.65 6.34 -4.59
N THR A 121 6.51 6.82 -4.11
CA THR A 121 6.20 8.24 -3.96
C THR A 121 5.69 8.50 -2.55
N TYR A 122 6.27 9.50 -1.89
CA TYR A 122 5.95 9.88 -0.53
C TYR A 122 5.15 11.17 -0.50
N TYR A 123 4.15 11.22 0.38
CA TYR A 123 3.33 12.39 0.66
C TYR A 123 3.35 12.65 2.17
N SER A 124 3.87 13.80 2.58
CA SER A 124 3.94 14.18 3.98
C SER A 124 2.56 14.49 4.55
N ALA A 125 2.33 14.13 5.82
CA ALA A 125 1.18 14.63 6.56
C ALA A 125 1.41 16.10 6.95
N SER A 126 0.36 16.91 6.89
CA SER A 126 0.38 18.24 7.50
C SER A 126 0.44 18.11 9.02
N ALA A 127 1.27 18.92 9.67
CA ALA A 127 1.24 19.04 11.12
C ALA A 127 -0.11 19.65 11.55
N VAL A 128 -0.84 18.96 12.42
CA VAL A 128 -2.12 19.42 12.95
C VAL A 128 -1.96 19.68 14.44
N ASP A 129 -2.15 20.94 14.86
CA ASP A 129 -1.88 21.38 16.24
C ASP A 129 -2.80 20.73 17.29
N ARG A 130 -3.99 20.27 16.90
CA ARG A 130 -4.95 19.62 17.79
C ARG A 130 -5.63 18.44 17.11
N ILE A 131 -5.13 17.25 17.41
CA ILE A 131 -5.75 15.99 16.99
C ILE A 131 -6.94 15.70 17.93
N VAL A 132 -8.16 15.82 17.40
CA VAL A 132 -9.40 15.49 18.13
C VAL A 132 -9.85 14.04 17.90
N SER A 133 -9.45 13.43 16.77
CA SER A 133 -9.67 12.02 16.43
C SER A 133 -8.71 11.59 15.33
N VAL A 134 -8.34 10.32 15.31
CA VAL A 134 -7.59 9.67 14.21
C VAL A 134 -8.35 8.49 13.59
N SER A 135 -9.55 8.19 14.10
CA SER A 135 -10.36 7.08 13.61
C SER A 135 -10.89 7.40 12.21
N GLY A 136 -10.67 6.50 11.26
CA GLY A 136 -11.12 6.66 9.87
C GLY A 136 -10.32 7.67 9.04
N ALA A 137 -9.18 8.17 9.55
CA ALA A 137 -8.34 9.09 8.77
C ALA A 137 -7.84 8.44 7.47
N GLY A 138 -7.45 7.15 7.53
CA GLY A 138 -7.10 6.36 6.35
C GLY A 138 -8.24 6.26 5.34
N ASP A 139 -9.44 5.90 5.81
CA ASP A 139 -10.66 5.79 4.98
C ASP A 139 -10.99 7.11 4.27
N TRP A 140 -10.85 8.25 4.96
CA TRP A 140 -11.13 9.56 4.38
C TRP A 140 -10.11 9.94 3.30
N TYR A 141 -8.81 9.76 3.58
CA TYR A 141 -7.77 9.99 2.59
C TYR A 141 -7.94 9.10 1.36
N PHE A 142 -8.28 7.84 1.58
CA PHE A 142 -8.58 6.88 0.52
C PHE A 142 -9.79 7.32 -0.31
N GLY A 143 -10.91 7.68 0.33
CA GLY A 143 -12.10 8.17 -0.34
C GLY A 143 -11.78 9.37 -1.23
N CYS A 144 -11.04 10.36 -0.72
CA CYS A 144 -10.59 11.51 -1.51
C CYS A 144 -9.74 11.12 -2.72
N TRP A 145 -8.84 10.14 -2.59
CA TRP A 145 -8.04 9.64 -3.70
C TRP A 145 -8.89 9.02 -4.80
N ILE A 146 -9.94 8.24 -4.46
CA ILE A 146 -10.88 7.72 -5.46
C ILE A 146 -11.66 8.86 -6.12
N TYR A 147 -12.19 9.80 -5.35
CA TYR A 147 -12.97 10.91 -5.92
C TYR A 147 -12.17 11.79 -6.88
N HIS A 148 -10.88 11.99 -6.60
CA HIS A 148 -9.98 12.71 -7.51
C HIS A 148 -9.57 11.88 -8.73
N TRP A 149 -9.65 10.55 -8.64
CA TRP A 149 -9.36 9.63 -9.72
C TRP A 149 -10.50 9.52 -10.76
N ASP A 150 -11.75 9.57 -10.29
CA ASP A 150 -12.94 9.45 -11.14
C ASP A 150 -13.34 10.75 -11.88
N ASN A 151 -12.62 11.87 -11.68
CA ASN A 151 -12.85 13.17 -12.34
C ASN A 151 -11.64 13.61 -13.18
#